data_AF-A0AAU5B7W1-F1
#
_entry.id   AF-A0AAU5B7W1-F1
#
_cell.length_a   1.000
_cell.length_b   1.000
_cell.length_c   1.000
_cell.angle_alpha   90.00
_cell.angle_beta   90.00
_cell.angle_gamma   90.00
#
_symmetry.space_group_name_H-M   'P 1'
#
loop_
_entity.id
_entity.type
_entity.pdbx_description
1 polymer ?
#
loop_
_entity_poly.entity_id
_entity_poly.type
_entity_poly.pdbx_seq_one_letter_code
_entity_poly.pdbx_strand_id
1 'polypeptide(L)'
;MVEPQWFAGVARVEANPADCGPGLLGGGANMCVMATTTVRGLPLPARLTSLIERGLWQHPGDAVLAEVVPWFEDPLAFVRNPEQMMYASMSLDMFADDPYSDYFRVGRGSRSDAPLDLPWLDADQAVLIAITRNPGDDGALALDYRTDPDDPRVVGTDFWTDDTDLCRWRVVAPAFSAFAGRLGL
;
A
#
# COMPACT_ATOMS: atom_id res chain seq x y z
N MET A 1 8.87 -9.14 -28.62
CA MET A 1 8.13 -9.09 -27.35
C MET A 1 9.02 -8.27 -26.43
N VAL A 2 8.64 -7.01 -26.17
CA VAL A 2 9.48 -6.06 -25.43
C VAL A 2 8.92 -6.02 -24.02
N GLU A 3 9.65 -6.58 -23.05
CA GLU A 3 9.36 -6.42 -21.62
C GLU A 3 9.42 -4.94 -21.25
N PRO A 4 8.38 -4.37 -20.64
CA PRO A 4 8.49 -3.04 -20.10
C PRO A 4 9.03 -3.10 -18.65
N GLN A 5 10.12 -2.39 -18.41
CA GLN A 5 10.78 -2.30 -17.11
C GLN A 5 10.09 -1.23 -16.25
N TRP A 6 9.17 -1.64 -15.37
CA TRP A 6 8.28 -0.69 -14.65
C TRP A 6 8.82 -0.16 -13.31
N PHE A 7 9.80 -0.83 -12.70
CA PHE A 7 10.30 -0.46 -11.36
C PHE A 7 11.81 -0.13 -11.34
N ALA A 8 12.25 0.87 -12.11
CA ALA A 8 13.62 1.39 -12.03
C ALA A 8 13.62 2.83 -11.51
N GLY A 9 13.72 3.02 -10.18
CA GLY A 9 13.87 4.39 -9.65
C GLY A 9 13.70 4.60 -8.14
N VAL A 10 14.34 3.82 -7.28
CA VAL A 10 14.46 4.21 -5.85
C VAL A 10 15.75 5.04 -5.67
N ALA A 11 15.69 6.32 -6.01
CA ALA A 11 16.75 7.27 -5.68
C ALA A 11 16.57 7.78 -4.23
N ARG A 12 17.67 7.83 -3.48
CA ARG A 12 17.74 8.41 -2.13
C ARG A 12 17.34 9.89 -2.18
N VAL A 13 16.23 10.25 -1.53
CA VAL A 13 15.89 11.65 -1.23
C VAL A 13 16.30 11.91 0.22
N GLU A 14 17.25 12.82 0.41
CA GLU A 14 17.63 13.33 1.73
C GLU A 14 16.57 14.34 2.20
N ALA A 15 16.03 14.14 3.41
CA ALA A 15 15.03 15.00 4.00
C ALA A 15 15.61 16.38 4.36
N ASN A 16 14.93 17.45 3.97
CA ASN A 16 15.24 18.82 4.38
C ASN A 16 14.32 19.22 5.57
N PRO A 17 14.85 19.44 6.78
CA PRO A 17 14.05 19.79 7.95
C PRO A 17 13.92 21.31 8.05
N ALA A 18 12.91 21.89 7.42
CA ALA A 18 12.56 23.28 7.63
C ALA A 18 11.07 23.53 7.39
N ASP A 19 10.23 23.15 8.35
CA ASP A 19 8.95 23.83 8.57
C ASP A 19 8.42 23.56 9.98
N CYS A 20 8.94 24.33 10.94
CA CYS A 20 8.33 24.52 12.26
C CYS A 20 8.70 25.94 12.75
N GLY A 21 7.83 26.92 12.45
CA GLY A 21 7.89 28.26 13.05
C GLY A 21 7.14 28.30 14.39
N PRO A 22 7.61 29.06 15.41
CA PRO A 22 6.96 29.10 16.71
C PRO A 22 5.86 30.16 16.75
N GLY A 23 4.63 29.75 17.08
CA GLY A 23 3.50 30.62 17.41
C GLY A 23 3.15 30.48 18.89
N LEU A 24 3.27 31.57 19.63
CA LEU A 24 3.10 31.71 21.07
C LEU A 24 1.65 32.07 21.47
N LEU A 25 1.24 31.60 22.65
CA LEU A 25 0.13 32.02 23.54
C LEU A 25 -1.28 31.44 23.31
N GLY A 26 -1.78 30.71 24.32
CA GLY A 26 -3.20 30.47 24.55
C GLY A 26 -3.50 29.16 25.27
N GLY A 27 -3.73 29.21 26.59
CA GLY A 27 -4.13 28.05 27.38
C GLY A 27 -5.50 27.51 26.96
N GLY A 28 -5.51 26.24 26.56
CA GLY A 28 -6.66 25.39 26.29
C GLY A 28 -6.13 23.98 26.19
N ALA A 29 -6.86 22.98 26.69
CA ALA A 29 -6.43 21.59 26.67
C ALA A 29 -5.95 21.21 25.26
N ASN A 30 -4.64 21.00 25.09
CA ASN A 30 -4.05 20.48 23.87
C ASN A 30 -4.48 19.00 23.77
N MET A 31 -5.70 18.79 23.29
CA MET A 31 -5.96 17.62 22.47
C MET A 31 -5.11 17.88 21.22
N CYS A 32 -3.90 17.33 21.22
CA CYS A 32 -3.03 17.37 20.06
C CYS A 32 -3.83 16.68 18.95
N VAL A 33 -4.44 17.47 18.06
CA VAL A 33 -5.04 16.94 16.85
C VAL A 33 -3.85 16.48 16.03
N MET A 34 -3.48 15.21 16.20
CA MET A 34 -2.51 14.56 15.33
C MET A 34 -3.11 14.69 13.94
N ALA A 35 -2.49 15.51 13.09
CA ALA A 35 -2.95 15.65 11.72
C ALA A 35 -2.96 14.25 11.10
N THR A 36 -4.12 13.79 10.64
CA THR A 36 -4.23 12.47 10.00
C THR A 36 -3.38 12.49 8.74
N THR A 37 -2.32 11.69 8.74
CA THR A 37 -1.47 11.53 7.56
C THR A 37 -2.26 10.83 6.46
N THR A 38 -2.34 11.46 5.29
CA THR A 38 -3.07 10.92 4.14
C THR A 38 -2.13 10.54 3.00
N VAL A 39 -2.47 9.47 2.28
CA VAL A 39 -1.84 9.08 1.01
C VAL A 39 -2.94 9.02 -0.04
N ARG A 40 -2.81 9.75 -1.15
CA ARG A 40 -3.84 9.84 -2.21
C ARG A 40 -5.22 10.29 -1.69
N GLY A 41 -5.24 11.11 -0.63
CA GLY A 41 -6.47 11.55 0.03
C GLY A 41 -7.11 10.49 0.95
N LEU A 42 -6.51 9.30 1.07
CA LEU A 42 -6.95 8.23 1.97
C LEU A 42 -6.20 8.32 3.30
N PRO A 43 -6.88 8.25 4.46
CA PRO A 43 -6.24 8.34 5.76
C PRO A 43 -5.41 7.09 6.04
N LEU A 44 -4.14 7.23 6.40
CA LEU A 44 -3.36 6.08 6.84
C LEU A 44 -3.89 5.56 8.19
N PRO A 45 -4.00 4.22 8.37
CA PRO A 45 -4.45 3.65 9.63
C PRO A 45 -3.55 4.11 10.78
N ALA A 46 -4.15 4.51 11.91
CA ALA A 46 -3.41 5.05 13.04
C ALA A 46 -2.29 4.10 13.54
N ARG A 47 -2.54 2.78 13.46
CA ARG A 47 -1.53 1.76 13.79
C ARG A 47 -0.34 1.80 12.83
N LEU A 48 -0.57 1.96 11.52
CA LEU A 48 0.49 2.05 10.52
C LEU A 48 1.33 3.32 10.76
N THR A 49 0.67 4.46 10.96
CA THR A 49 1.35 5.71 11.29
C THR A 49 2.22 5.57 12.54
N SER A 50 1.69 4.96 13.62
CA SER A 50 2.47 4.71 14.84
C SER A 50 3.67 3.79 14.62
N LEU A 51 3.51 2.74 13.80
CA LEU A 51 4.62 1.84 13.45
C LEU A 51 5.71 2.57 12.65
N ILE A 52 5.33 3.45 11.72
CA ILE A 52 6.28 4.26 10.94
C ILE A 52 7.02 5.24 11.85
N GLU A 53 6.30 6.00 12.69
CA GLU A 53 6.88 6.98 13.61
C GLU A 53 7.87 6.35 14.60
N ARG A 54 7.57 5.12 15.05
CA ARG A 54 8.44 4.34 15.95
C ARG A 54 9.55 3.58 15.21
N GLY A 55 9.61 3.67 13.89
CA GLY A 55 10.55 2.91 13.07
C GLY A 55 10.35 1.39 13.13
N LEU A 56 9.16 0.94 13.49
CA LEU A 56 8.79 -0.48 13.60
C LEU A 56 8.14 -1.03 12.33
N TRP A 57 7.69 -0.16 11.41
CA TRP A 57 7.25 -0.58 10.08
C TRP A 57 8.45 -0.98 9.22
N GLN A 58 8.97 -2.18 9.49
CA GLN A 58 10.10 -2.80 8.82
C GLN A 58 9.75 -4.21 8.39
N HIS A 59 10.46 -4.70 7.39
CA HIS A 59 10.29 -6.05 6.88
C HIS A 59 10.55 -7.08 8.01
N PRO A 60 9.56 -7.93 8.38
CA PRO A 60 9.68 -8.83 9.54
C PRO A 60 10.56 -10.06 9.25
N GLY A 61 10.92 -10.28 7.99
CA GLY A 61 11.69 -11.43 7.51
C GLY A 61 10.85 -12.26 6.54
N ASP A 62 11.49 -12.83 5.52
CA ASP A 62 10.78 -13.52 4.43
C ASP A 62 10.01 -14.74 4.95
N ALA A 63 10.52 -15.42 5.98
CA ALA A 63 9.83 -16.55 6.63
C ALA A 63 8.50 -16.15 7.29
N VAL A 64 8.47 -15.00 7.98
CA VAL A 64 7.23 -14.49 8.60
C VAL A 64 6.22 -14.12 7.52
N LEU A 65 6.68 -13.49 6.43
CA LEU A 65 5.79 -13.16 5.31
C LEU A 65 5.25 -14.41 4.62
N ALA A 66 6.05 -15.45 4.42
CA ALA A 66 5.61 -16.71 3.84
C ALA A 66 4.54 -17.41 4.71
N GLU A 67 4.60 -17.28 6.04
CA GLU A 67 3.51 -17.75 6.91
C GLU A 67 2.24 -16.90 6.80
N VAL A 68 2.39 -15.59 6.58
CA VAL A 68 1.28 -14.65 6.51
C VAL A 68 0.57 -14.69 5.15
N VAL A 69 1.34 -14.81 4.08
CA VAL A 69 0.91 -14.79 2.67
C VAL A 69 1.55 -15.97 1.90
N PRO A 70 1.12 -17.21 2.16
CA PRO A 70 1.82 -18.40 1.68
C PRO A 70 1.78 -18.64 0.16
N TRP A 71 0.95 -17.89 -0.56
CA TRP A 71 0.83 -17.97 -2.02
C TRP A 71 1.70 -16.92 -2.74
N PHE A 72 2.38 -16.04 -2.01
CA PHE A 72 3.19 -14.97 -2.60
C PHE A 72 4.65 -15.43 -2.67
N GLU A 73 5.17 -15.63 -3.87
CA GLU A 73 6.51 -16.23 -4.04
C GLU A 73 7.63 -15.18 -4.06
N ASP A 74 7.35 -13.97 -4.55
CA ASP A 74 8.40 -12.96 -4.70
C ASP A 74 8.72 -12.23 -3.38
N PRO A 75 10.01 -11.89 -3.15
CA PRO A 75 10.41 -11.18 -1.96
C PRO A 75 9.82 -9.77 -1.95
N LEU A 76 9.11 -9.41 -0.87
CA LEU A 76 8.56 -8.08 -0.69
C LEU A 76 9.55 -7.15 0.01
N ALA A 77 9.30 -5.85 -0.16
CA ALA A 77 9.92 -4.75 0.56
C ALA A 77 8.81 -3.83 1.08
N PHE A 78 8.84 -3.52 2.37
CA PHE A 78 7.85 -2.65 2.98
C PHE A 78 8.11 -1.19 2.57
N VAL A 79 7.06 -0.51 2.16
CA VAL A 79 7.11 0.92 1.82
C VAL A 79 7.12 1.70 3.13
N ARG A 80 8.21 2.44 3.40
CA ARG A 80 8.58 2.77 4.80
C ARG A 80 7.90 4.00 5.36
N ASN A 81 7.39 4.88 4.51
CA ASN A 81 6.82 6.15 4.93
C ASN A 81 5.74 6.63 3.93
N PRO A 82 4.91 7.62 4.32
CA PRO A 82 3.80 8.10 3.51
C PRO A 82 4.21 8.65 2.14
N GLU A 83 5.37 9.31 2.03
CA GLU A 83 5.88 9.83 0.76
C GLU A 83 6.21 8.69 -0.21
N GLN A 84 6.88 7.64 0.28
CA GLN A 84 7.14 6.44 -0.52
C GLN A 84 5.85 5.70 -0.87
N MET A 85 4.85 5.68 0.02
CA MET A 85 3.54 5.09 -0.27
C MET A 85 2.80 5.86 -1.35
N MET A 86 2.88 7.20 -1.34
CA MET A 86 2.36 8.03 -2.41
C MET A 86 3.02 7.66 -3.74
N TYR A 87 4.36 7.66 -3.78
CA TYR A 87 5.12 7.36 -5.00
C TYR A 87 4.84 5.94 -5.52
N ALA A 88 4.89 4.93 -4.66
CA ALA A 88 4.60 3.55 -5.02
C ALA A 88 3.17 3.42 -5.56
N SER A 89 2.20 4.06 -4.92
CA SER A 89 0.80 3.98 -5.31
C SER A 89 0.45 4.73 -6.60
N MET A 90 1.35 5.55 -7.16
CA MET A 90 1.17 6.14 -8.50
C MET A 90 1.16 5.08 -9.60
N SER A 91 1.79 3.92 -9.40
CA SER A 91 1.73 2.82 -10.36
C SER A 91 0.30 2.29 -10.54
N LEU A 92 -0.54 2.38 -9.51
CA LEU A 92 -1.96 2.00 -9.60
C LEU A 92 -2.73 2.86 -10.61
N ASP A 93 -2.39 4.15 -10.75
CA ASP A 93 -3.00 5.00 -11.77
C ASP A 93 -2.61 4.55 -13.17
N MET A 94 -1.32 4.24 -13.36
CA MET A 94 -0.83 3.70 -14.62
C MET A 94 -1.54 2.40 -14.96
N PHE A 95 -1.62 1.44 -14.03
CA PHE A 95 -2.28 0.16 -14.27
C PHE A 95 -3.78 0.29 -14.54
N ALA A 96 -4.47 1.22 -13.86
CA ALA A 96 -5.90 1.42 -14.04
C ALA A 96 -6.24 2.12 -15.37
N ASP A 97 -5.33 2.94 -15.88
CA ASP A 97 -5.51 3.72 -17.11
C ASP A 97 -4.89 3.04 -18.35
N ASP A 98 -4.20 1.91 -18.16
CA ASP A 98 -3.54 1.15 -19.23
C ASP A 98 -4.54 0.32 -20.07
N PRO A 99 -4.35 0.21 -21.40
CA PRO A 99 -5.16 -0.66 -22.26
C PRO A 99 -5.14 -2.15 -21.87
N TYR A 100 -4.14 -2.59 -21.12
CA TYR A 100 -3.96 -3.94 -20.57
C TYR A 100 -4.27 -4.01 -19.07
N SER A 101 -5.04 -3.06 -18.52
CA SER A 101 -5.50 -3.04 -17.12
C SER A 101 -6.11 -4.36 -16.63
N ASP A 102 -6.74 -5.14 -17.52
CA ASP A 102 -7.22 -6.50 -17.28
C ASP A 102 -6.12 -7.45 -16.75
N TYR A 103 -4.88 -7.29 -17.19
CA TYR A 103 -3.73 -8.10 -16.76
C TYR A 103 -3.43 -7.92 -15.28
N PHE A 104 -3.45 -6.68 -14.80
CA PHE A 104 -3.18 -6.33 -13.40
C PHE A 104 -4.43 -6.36 -12.51
N ARG A 105 -5.62 -6.50 -13.12
CA ARG A 105 -6.94 -6.40 -12.46
C ARG A 105 -7.03 -5.13 -11.61
N VAL A 106 -6.61 -4.00 -12.15
CA VAL A 106 -6.73 -2.70 -11.50
C VAL A 106 -7.69 -1.84 -12.31
N GLY A 107 -8.68 -1.25 -11.66
CA GLY A 107 -9.63 -0.33 -12.27
C GLY A 107 -9.86 0.91 -11.41
N ARG A 108 -10.71 1.83 -11.90
CA ARG A 108 -11.16 3.00 -11.14
C ARG A 108 -12.63 2.90 -10.82
N GLY A 109 -12.96 2.79 -9.53
CA GLY A 109 -14.34 2.80 -9.07
C GLY A 109 -15.05 4.10 -9.45
N SER A 110 -14.33 5.24 -9.48
CA SER A 110 -14.89 6.53 -9.89
C SER A 110 -15.34 6.61 -11.35
N ARG A 111 -14.88 5.68 -12.21
CA ARG A 111 -15.22 5.63 -13.65
C ARG A 111 -16.06 4.42 -14.02
N SER A 112 -16.39 3.55 -13.07
CA SER A 112 -17.13 2.32 -13.31
C SER A 112 -18.62 2.52 -13.03
N ASP A 113 -19.48 1.96 -13.88
CA ASP A 113 -20.94 1.97 -13.69
C ASP A 113 -21.39 1.03 -12.55
N ALA A 114 -20.52 0.10 -12.14
CA ALA A 114 -20.74 -0.83 -11.04
C ALA A 114 -19.57 -0.80 -10.05
N PRO A 115 -19.80 -1.03 -8.74
CA PRO A 115 -18.72 -1.15 -7.76
C PRO A 115 -17.71 -2.22 -8.18
N LEU A 116 -16.42 -1.87 -8.13
CA LEU A 116 -15.35 -2.85 -8.32
C LEU A 116 -15.25 -3.73 -7.07
N ASP A 117 -15.20 -5.05 -7.27
CA ASP A 117 -14.94 -6.03 -6.21
C ASP A 117 -13.77 -6.94 -6.60
N LEU A 118 -13.20 -7.64 -5.62
CA LEU A 118 -12.15 -8.63 -5.86
C LEU A 118 -12.64 -9.67 -6.88
N PRO A 119 -11.82 -10.06 -7.87
CA PRO A 119 -10.35 -9.91 -7.92
C PRO A 119 -9.82 -8.59 -8.47
N TRP A 120 -10.68 -7.58 -8.71
CA TRP A 120 -10.25 -6.25 -9.13
C TRP A 120 -9.93 -5.34 -7.95
N LEU A 121 -8.77 -4.67 -8.01
CA LEU A 121 -8.42 -3.57 -7.11
C LEU A 121 -8.98 -2.27 -7.65
N ASP A 122 -9.54 -1.46 -6.75
CA ASP A 122 -9.93 -0.08 -7.06
C ASP A 122 -8.76 0.86 -6.73
N ALA A 123 -8.13 1.43 -7.76
CA ALA A 123 -7.00 2.35 -7.64
C ALA A 123 -7.35 3.66 -6.91
N ASP A 124 -8.65 4.02 -6.86
CA ASP A 124 -9.12 5.21 -6.15
C ASP A 124 -9.25 4.95 -4.64
N GLN A 125 -9.30 3.67 -4.23
CA GLN A 125 -9.50 3.24 -2.85
C GLN A 125 -8.38 2.33 -2.33
N ALA A 126 -7.16 2.47 -2.88
CA ALA A 126 -6.03 1.63 -2.52
C ALA A 126 -4.74 2.42 -2.25
N VAL A 127 -3.93 1.92 -1.31
CA VAL A 127 -2.59 2.42 -0.99
C VAL A 127 -1.62 1.25 -0.88
N LEU A 128 -0.53 1.27 -1.66
CA LEU A 128 0.51 0.25 -1.59
C LEU A 128 1.34 0.41 -0.32
N ILE A 129 1.51 -0.70 0.42
CA ILE A 129 2.27 -0.75 1.68
C ILE A 129 3.47 -1.72 1.62
N ALA A 130 3.50 -2.60 0.63
CA ALA A 130 4.67 -3.37 0.26
C ALA A 130 4.69 -3.59 -1.25
N ILE A 131 5.88 -3.61 -1.85
CA ILE A 131 6.11 -3.90 -3.26
C ILE A 131 7.21 -4.94 -3.37
N THR A 132 7.30 -5.65 -4.48
CA THR A 132 8.40 -6.57 -4.78
C THR A 132 9.76 -5.88 -4.67
N ARG A 133 10.75 -6.63 -4.17
CA ARG A 133 12.10 -6.14 -3.94
C ARG A 133 12.91 -6.08 -5.23
N ASN A 134 12.62 -6.95 -6.20
CA ASN A 134 13.37 -7.00 -7.45
C ASN A 134 12.73 -6.08 -8.50
N PRO A 135 13.51 -5.23 -9.16
CA PRO A 135 13.03 -4.45 -10.29
C PRO A 135 12.47 -5.35 -11.41
N GLY A 136 11.25 -5.04 -11.87
CA GLY A 136 10.58 -5.77 -12.95
C GLY A 136 9.52 -6.77 -12.47
N ASP A 137 9.53 -7.15 -11.20
CA ASP A 137 8.45 -7.96 -10.61
C ASP A 137 7.27 -7.03 -10.29
N ASP A 138 6.03 -7.48 -10.55
CA ASP A 138 4.82 -6.65 -10.42
C ASP A 138 4.00 -6.93 -9.15
N GLY A 139 4.58 -7.64 -8.19
CA GLY A 139 3.90 -8.02 -6.96
C GLY A 139 3.78 -6.88 -5.93
N ALA A 140 2.63 -6.79 -5.25
CA ALA A 140 2.42 -5.79 -4.21
C ALA A 140 1.40 -6.23 -3.14
N LEU A 141 1.49 -5.58 -1.97
CA LEU A 141 0.44 -5.55 -0.95
C LEU A 141 -0.14 -4.14 -0.84
N ALA A 142 -1.46 -4.07 -0.70
CA ALA A 142 -2.20 -2.81 -0.60
C ALA A 142 -3.16 -2.81 0.60
N LEU A 143 -3.35 -1.62 1.18
CA LEU A 143 -4.54 -1.30 1.95
C LEU A 143 -5.69 -1.07 0.98
N ASP A 144 -6.85 -1.65 1.26
CA ASP A 144 -8.05 -1.53 0.45
C ASP A 144 -9.22 -1.00 1.29
N TYR A 145 -9.56 0.26 1.02
CA TYR A 145 -10.48 1.09 1.80
C TYR A 145 -11.95 0.84 1.47
N ARG A 146 -12.28 -0.12 0.59
CA ARG A 146 -13.67 -0.52 0.29
C ARG A 146 -14.38 -1.19 1.47
N THR A 147 -13.68 -1.48 2.56
CA THR A 147 -14.20 -2.18 3.74
C THR A 147 -14.37 -1.26 4.94
N ASP A 148 -13.27 -0.69 5.41
CA ASP A 148 -13.22 0.17 6.59
C ASP A 148 -12.22 1.31 6.33
N PRO A 149 -12.60 2.59 6.54
CA PRO A 149 -11.71 3.72 6.32
C PRO A 149 -10.59 3.87 7.37
N ASP A 150 -10.77 3.35 8.58
CA ASP A 150 -9.84 3.49 9.71
C ASP A 150 -8.95 2.24 9.88
N ASP A 151 -9.45 1.06 9.52
CA ASP A 151 -8.73 -0.21 9.57
C ASP A 151 -8.97 -1.08 8.31
N PRO A 152 -8.57 -0.59 7.12
CA PRO A 152 -8.84 -1.23 5.83
C PRO A 152 -8.26 -2.64 5.77
N ARG A 153 -8.91 -3.52 5.00
CA ARG A 153 -8.35 -4.84 4.70
C ARG A 153 -7.00 -4.74 3.99
N VAL A 154 -6.19 -5.78 4.11
CA VAL A 154 -4.95 -5.93 3.36
C VAL A 154 -5.18 -6.92 2.24
N VAL A 155 -4.85 -6.53 1.02
CA VAL A 155 -4.90 -7.37 -0.18
C VAL A 155 -3.51 -7.49 -0.79
N GLY A 156 -3.27 -8.57 -1.52
CA GLY A 156 -2.04 -8.79 -2.27
C GLY A 156 -2.34 -9.30 -3.67
N THR A 157 -1.45 -8.97 -4.60
CA THR A 157 -1.42 -9.59 -5.92
C THR A 157 -1.11 -11.07 -5.80
N ASP A 158 -1.74 -11.88 -6.63
CA ASP A 158 -1.50 -13.32 -6.75
C ASP A 158 -1.36 -13.66 -8.22
N PHE A 159 -0.12 -13.91 -8.63
CA PHE A 159 0.26 -14.35 -9.97
C PHE A 159 0.56 -15.86 -10.03
N TRP A 160 0.57 -16.54 -8.88
CA TRP A 160 1.18 -17.88 -8.76
C TRP A 160 0.19 -19.01 -8.57
N THR A 161 -1.01 -18.72 -8.05
CA THR A 161 -1.92 -19.79 -7.64
C THR A 161 -2.75 -20.37 -8.78
N ASP A 162 -3.03 -19.58 -9.84
CA ASP A 162 -3.87 -20.00 -10.96
C ASP A 162 -3.10 -19.95 -12.28
N ASP A 163 -3.28 -20.95 -13.15
CA ASP A 163 -2.68 -21.03 -14.50
C ASP A 163 -3.33 -20.07 -15.52
N THR A 164 -3.89 -18.94 -15.08
CA THR A 164 -4.64 -18.03 -15.96
C THR A 164 -3.80 -16.92 -16.58
N ASP A 165 -2.50 -16.86 -16.27
CA ASP A 165 -1.56 -15.79 -16.65
C ASP A 165 -2.01 -14.37 -16.26
N LEU A 166 -3.07 -14.22 -15.47
CA LEU A 166 -3.62 -12.93 -15.03
C LEU A 166 -3.41 -12.73 -13.54
N CYS A 167 -3.08 -11.51 -13.15
CA CYS A 167 -3.09 -11.12 -11.74
C CYS A 167 -4.49 -11.31 -11.15
N ARG A 168 -4.56 -11.62 -9.86
CA ARG A 168 -5.76 -11.37 -9.05
C ARG A 168 -5.38 -10.72 -7.73
N TRP A 169 -6.24 -9.81 -7.27
CA TRP A 169 -6.11 -9.28 -5.92
C TRP A 169 -6.86 -10.17 -4.93
N ARG A 170 -6.17 -10.63 -3.89
CA ARG A 170 -6.71 -11.53 -2.87
C ARG A 170 -6.54 -10.93 -1.48
N VAL A 171 -7.52 -11.17 -0.60
CA VAL A 171 -7.43 -10.79 0.80
C VAL A 171 -6.30 -11.54 1.50
N VAL A 172 -5.37 -10.79 2.07
CA VAL A 172 -4.32 -11.26 2.98
C VAL A 172 -4.79 -11.25 4.42
N ALA A 173 -5.48 -10.17 4.81
CA ALA A 173 -6.06 -10.00 6.13
C ALA A 173 -7.33 -9.14 6.04
N PRO A 174 -8.34 -9.41 6.89
CA PRO A 174 -9.59 -8.65 6.88
C PRO A 174 -9.44 -7.20 7.33
N ALA A 175 -8.33 -6.86 8.00
CA ALA A 175 -8.02 -5.54 8.53
C ALA A 175 -6.49 -5.37 8.65
N PHE A 176 -6.00 -4.13 8.59
CA PHE A 176 -4.57 -3.82 8.74
C PHE A 176 -4.08 -4.21 10.14
N SER A 177 -4.88 -3.97 11.18
CA SER A 177 -4.54 -4.37 12.55
C SER A 177 -4.33 -5.88 12.69
N ALA A 178 -5.14 -6.69 12.03
CA ALA A 178 -4.99 -8.14 12.00
C ALA A 178 -3.71 -8.56 11.24
N PHE A 179 -3.41 -7.89 10.12
CA PHE A 179 -2.17 -8.11 9.38
C PHE A 179 -0.93 -7.80 10.22
N ALA A 180 -0.85 -6.60 10.80
CA ALA A 180 0.26 -6.20 11.66
C ALA A 180 0.43 -7.15 12.85
N GLY A 181 -0.67 -7.59 13.46
CA GLY A 181 -0.63 -8.59 14.53
C GLY A 181 -0.03 -9.93 14.11
N ARG A 182 -0.36 -10.42 12.91
CA ARG A 182 0.22 -11.66 12.35
C ARG A 182 1.71 -11.51 12.01
N LEU A 183 2.17 -10.30 11.68
CA LEU A 183 3.59 -10.00 11.46
C LEU A 183 4.38 -9.81 12.78
N GLY A 184 3.69 -9.75 13.93
CA GLY A 184 4.32 -9.45 15.22
C GLY A 184 4.68 -7.97 15.43
N LEU A 185 3.99 -7.05 14.74
CA LEU A 185 4.22 -5.60 14.78
C LEU A 185 3.19 -4.85 15.63
#